data_AF-H5X5Z4-F1
#
_entry.id   AF-H5X5Z4-F1
#
_cell.length_a   1.000
_cell.length_b   1.000
_cell.length_c   1.000
_cell.angle_alpha   90.00
_cell.angle_beta   90.00
_cell.angle_gamma   90.00
#
_symmetry.space_group_name_H-M   'P 1'
#
loop_
_entity.id
_entity.type
_entity.pdbx_description
1 polymer ?
#
loop_
_entity_poly.entity_id
_entity_poly.type
_entity_poly.pdbx_seq_one_letter_code
_entity_poly.pdbx_strand_id
1 'polypeptide(L)'
;MFTPNLTATDGEVYVALADTTQAFPATIEDERWNGFAVPRFRRTVAESIALWLNTMHDHDPDEWPDTATFDGDVLTVLETEEHRPDRIEPDENNRYAIGYRGWCWELTAPPTDPQADAGLLADSARLVPEDDEILVTINIDGTDPAFPALASEIHGWSRAGCPRFRRTVAEVVVAWISDTARKYPEGSDLAYWDGGTIVMVDHQAIGEDGYLPDRITAAEDGRFSIGATFEWERAD
;
A
#
# COMPACT_ATOMS: atom_id res chain seq x y z
N MET A 1 1.88 -11.10 -17.75
CA MET A 1 2.96 -10.30 -18.37
C MET A 1 3.77 -9.74 -17.22
N PHE A 2 5.10 -9.89 -17.21
CA PHE A 2 5.92 -9.61 -16.03
C PHE A 2 6.47 -8.18 -16.06
N THR A 3 5.82 -7.26 -15.35
CA THR A 3 6.52 -6.08 -14.82
C THR A 3 7.41 -6.59 -13.67
N PRO A 4 8.69 -6.21 -13.57
CA PRO A 4 9.49 -6.60 -12.43
C PRO A 4 8.82 -6.09 -11.13
N ASN A 5 8.62 -6.99 -10.17
CA ASN A 5 8.18 -6.59 -8.82
C ASN A 5 9.32 -5.80 -8.17
N LEU A 6 9.23 -4.48 -8.24
CA LEU A 6 10.21 -3.57 -7.65
C LEU A 6 9.87 -3.36 -6.17
N THR A 7 10.86 -3.59 -5.31
CA THR A 7 10.76 -3.26 -3.90
C THR A 7 10.92 -1.75 -3.70
N ALA A 8 10.10 -1.18 -2.83
CA ALA A 8 10.31 0.18 -2.31
C ALA A 8 11.68 0.28 -1.61
N THR A 9 12.29 1.45 -1.70
CA THR A 9 13.50 1.82 -0.94
C THR A 9 13.17 2.87 0.11
N ASP A 10 14.13 3.26 0.94
CA ASP A 10 13.92 4.22 2.03
C ASP A 10 13.19 5.48 1.55
N GLY A 11 12.05 5.78 2.19
CA GLY A 11 11.20 6.93 1.85
C GLY A 11 10.22 6.69 0.69
N GLU A 12 10.29 5.55 0.01
CA GLU A 12 9.31 5.17 -1.02
C GLU A 12 8.09 4.47 -0.39
N VAL A 13 6.95 4.65 -1.05
CA VAL A 13 5.68 3.98 -0.86
C VAL A 13 5.17 3.50 -2.22
N TYR A 14 4.16 2.65 -2.25
CA TYR A 14 3.61 2.16 -3.51
C TYR A 14 2.48 3.07 -4.01
N VAL A 15 2.47 3.32 -5.32
CA VAL A 15 1.37 3.95 -6.04
C VAL A 15 0.92 3.10 -7.22
N ALA A 16 -0.36 3.16 -7.56
CA ALA A 16 -0.91 2.63 -8.80
C ALA A 16 -1.63 3.75 -9.55
N LEU A 17 -1.74 3.63 -10.87
CA LEU A 17 -2.67 4.47 -11.61
C LEU A 17 -4.10 4.04 -11.22
N ALA A 18 -5.01 5.00 -11.06
CA ALA A 18 -6.41 4.72 -10.72
C ALA A 18 -7.00 3.63 -11.63
N ASP A 19 -7.87 2.79 -11.07
CA ASP A 19 -8.48 1.63 -11.72
C ASP A 19 -7.51 0.53 -12.17
N THR A 20 -6.25 0.57 -11.73
CA THR A 20 -5.25 -0.47 -12.01
C THR A 20 -4.74 -1.15 -10.74
N THR A 21 -4.10 -2.31 -10.91
CA THR A 21 -3.50 -3.08 -9.81
C THR A 21 -1.97 -3.11 -9.85
N GLN A 22 -1.37 -2.51 -10.88
CA GLN A 22 0.09 -2.49 -11.02
C GLN A 22 0.68 -1.41 -10.12
N ALA A 23 1.27 -1.85 -9.01
CA ALA A 23 1.91 -0.95 -8.07
C ALA A 23 3.37 -0.63 -8.47
N PHE A 24 3.80 0.59 -8.21
CA PHE A 24 5.15 1.10 -8.45
C PHE A 24 5.66 1.87 -7.23
N PRO A 25 6.91 1.66 -6.79
CA PRO A 25 7.46 2.41 -5.67
C PRO A 25 7.87 3.83 -6.07
N ALA A 26 7.49 4.82 -5.27
CA ALA A 26 7.77 6.23 -5.49
C ALA A 26 7.93 6.98 -4.17
N THR A 27 8.63 8.12 -4.21
CA THR A 27 8.44 9.16 -3.19
C THR A 27 7.25 10.02 -3.59
N ILE A 28 6.55 10.61 -2.63
CA ILE A 28 5.33 11.39 -2.88
C ILE A 28 5.56 12.83 -2.42
N GLU A 29 5.10 13.80 -3.21
CA GLU A 29 5.08 15.20 -2.76
C GLU A 29 4.03 15.42 -1.67
N ASP A 30 4.24 16.42 -0.82
CA ASP A 30 3.29 16.77 0.25
C ASP A 30 1.95 17.20 -0.36
N GLU A 31 1.95 18.03 -1.41
CA GLU A 31 0.72 18.54 -2.05
C GLU A 31 0.08 17.48 -2.95
N ARG A 32 -1.22 17.25 -2.77
CA ARG A 32 -2.04 16.41 -3.64
C ARG A 32 -2.50 17.16 -4.88
N TRP A 33 -2.79 16.42 -5.93
CA TRP A 33 -3.46 16.95 -7.12
C TRP A 33 -4.87 16.38 -7.21
N ASN A 34 -5.90 17.20 -6.93
CA ASN A 34 -7.30 16.76 -6.86
C ASN A 34 -7.53 15.56 -5.92
N GLY A 35 -6.76 15.46 -4.83
CA GLY A 35 -6.78 14.32 -3.91
C GLY A 35 -5.89 13.14 -4.33
N PHE A 36 -5.28 13.16 -5.51
CA PHE A 36 -4.34 12.13 -5.97
C PHE A 36 -2.91 12.43 -5.55
N ALA A 37 -2.14 11.36 -5.38
CA ALA A 37 -0.72 11.43 -5.07
C ALA A 37 0.06 12.05 -6.24
N VAL A 38 1.16 12.73 -5.94
CA VAL A 38 2.08 13.28 -6.94
C VAL A 38 3.43 12.57 -6.80
N PRO A 39 3.62 11.41 -7.47
CA PRO A 39 4.78 10.57 -7.28
C PRO A 39 6.01 11.03 -8.06
N ARG A 40 7.19 10.68 -7.52
CA ARG A 40 8.51 10.83 -8.14
C ARG A 40 9.23 9.48 -8.17
N PHE A 41 9.44 8.97 -9.37
CA PHE A 41 9.94 7.62 -9.60
C PHE A 41 11.44 7.60 -9.85
N ARG A 42 12.19 6.73 -9.18
CA ARG A 42 13.60 6.48 -9.55
C ARG A 42 13.69 5.86 -10.95
N ARG A 43 14.82 6.03 -11.64
CA ARG A 43 15.05 5.58 -13.02
C ARG A 43 14.52 4.18 -13.35
N THR A 44 14.89 3.18 -12.56
CA THR A 44 14.48 1.78 -12.79
C THR A 44 12.97 1.57 -12.68
N VAL A 45 12.28 2.38 -11.87
CA VAL A 45 10.81 2.35 -11.75
C VAL A 45 10.19 3.04 -12.96
N ALA A 46 10.73 4.18 -13.38
CA ALA A 46 10.29 4.87 -14.59
C ALA A 46 10.42 3.99 -15.86
N GLU A 47 11.50 3.22 -15.98
CA GLU A 47 11.67 2.20 -17.04
C GLU A 47 10.61 1.09 -16.97
N SER A 48 10.24 0.68 -15.77
CA SER A 48 9.21 -0.34 -15.57
C SER A 48 7.80 0.20 -15.89
N ILE A 49 7.53 1.46 -15.56
CA ILE A 49 6.29 2.15 -15.95
C ILE A 49 6.22 2.27 -17.47
N ALA A 50 7.30 2.68 -18.13
CA ALA A 50 7.33 2.79 -19.59
C ALA A 50 7.07 1.45 -20.29
N LEU A 51 7.68 0.36 -19.78
CA LEU A 51 7.42 -0.99 -20.27
C LEU A 51 5.96 -1.41 -20.06
N TRP A 52 5.41 -1.10 -18.88
CA TRP A 52 4.02 -1.42 -18.54
C TRP A 52 3.03 -0.66 -19.44
N LEU A 53 3.19 0.66 -19.62
CA LEU A 53 2.35 1.47 -20.50
C LEU A 53 2.34 0.94 -21.93
N ASN A 54 3.51 0.69 -22.51
CA ASN A 54 3.59 0.13 -23.87
C ASN A 54 2.95 -1.27 -23.95
N THR A 55 3.07 -2.07 -22.91
CA THR A 55 2.44 -3.39 -22.84
C THR A 55 0.91 -3.29 -22.82
N MET A 56 0.36 -2.34 -22.05
CA MET A 56 -1.07 -2.11 -21.99
C MET A 56 -1.59 -1.57 -23.33
N HIS A 57 -0.87 -0.62 -23.93
CA HIS A 57 -1.16 -0.10 -25.27
C HIS A 57 -1.14 -1.19 -26.36
N ASP A 58 -0.14 -2.05 -26.35
CA ASP A 58 -0.06 -3.18 -27.30
C ASP A 58 -1.22 -4.16 -27.14
N HIS A 59 -1.80 -4.26 -25.94
CA HIS A 59 -2.93 -5.13 -25.65
C HIS A 59 -4.27 -4.52 -26.07
N ASP A 60 -4.54 -3.28 -25.66
CA ASP A 60 -5.75 -2.53 -25.98
C ASP A 60 -5.42 -1.04 -26.16
N PRO A 61 -5.09 -0.59 -27.39
CA PRO A 61 -4.69 0.79 -27.65
C PRO A 61 -5.85 1.79 -27.58
N ASP A 62 -7.11 1.33 -27.59
CA ASP A 62 -8.28 2.20 -27.43
C ASP A 62 -8.51 2.52 -25.95
N GLU A 63 -8.28 1.56 -25.05
CA GLU A 63 -8.35 1.75 -23.60
C GLU A 63 -7.06 2.37 -23.03
N TRP A 64 -5.90 2.01 -23.58
CA TRP A 64 -4.57 2.40 -23.11
C TRP A 64 -3.82 3.13 -24.22
N PRO A 65 -4.14 4.41 -24.48
CA PRO A 65 -3.74 5.01 -25.73
C PRO A 65 -2.33 5.65 -25.61
N ASP A 66 -1.75 5.68 -24.42
CA ASP A 66 -0.42 6.27 -24.13
C ASP A 66 0.73 5.29 -24.39
N THR A 67 1.84 5.83 -24.90
CA THR A 67 3.11 5.08 -25.07
C THR A 67 4.27 5.84 -24.47
N ALA A 68 5.36 5.14 -24.13
CA ALA A 68 6.47 5.72 -23.41
C ALA A 68 7.83 5.21 -23.92
N THR A 69 8.79 6.11 -24.12
CA THR A 69 10.13 5.74 -24.57
C THR A 69 11.22 6.59 -23.93
N PHE A 70 12.40 6.02 -23.75
CA PHE A 70 13.57 6.72 -23.24
C PHE A 70 14.53 7.12 -24.36
N ASP A 71 15.01 8.35 -24.30
CA ASP A 71 16.16 8.84 -25.06
C ASP A 71 17.21 9.37 -24.07
N GLY A 72 18.24 8.55 -23.81
CA GLY A 72 19.18 8.77 -22.72
C GLY A 72 18.45 8.84 -21.38
N ASP A 73 18.61 9.98 -20.69
CA ASP A 73 17.99 10.23 -19.39
C ASP A 73 16.58 10.82 -19.50
N VAL A 74 16.08 11.15 -20.68
CA VAL A 74 14.75 11.77 -20.85
C VAL A 74 13.71 10.71 -21.17
N LEU A 75 12.63 10.67 -20.40
CA LEU A 75 11.43 9.89 -20.71
C LEU A 75 10.51 10.76 -21.58
N THR A 76 10.03 10.21 -22.69
CA THR A 76 8.95 10.84 -23.47
C THR A 76 7.71 9.97 -23.36
N VAL A 77 6.61 10.55 -22.87
CA VAL A 77 5.27 9.94 -22.88
C VAL A 77 4.48 10.60 -24.00
N LEU A 78 3.94 9.80 -24.92
CA LEU A 78 3.10 10.28 -26.00
C LEU A 78 1.64 10.05 -25.62
N GLU A 79 0.97 11.11 -25.19
CA GLU A 79 -0.47 11.11 -24.93
C GLU A 79 -1.22 11.29 -26.24
N THR A 80 -2.06 10.33 -26.58
CA THR A 80 -2.77 10.25 -27.88
C THR A 80 -4.02 11.11 -27.94
N GLU A 81 -4.65 11.45 -26.80
CA GLU A 81 -5.80 12.37 -26.80
C GLU A 81 -5.39 13.79 -27.20
N GLU A 82 -4.21 14.26 -26.76
CA GLU A 82 -3.69 15.60 -27.10
C GLU A 82 -2.62 15.61 -28.21
N HIS A 83 -2.08 14.46 -28.59
CA HIS A 83 -0.94 14.30 -29.51
C HIS A 83 0.29 15.13 -29.11
N ARG A 84 0.46 15.43 -27.82
CA ARG A 84 1.59 16.20 -27.32
C ARG A 84 2.55 15.26 -26.58
N PRO A 85 3.79 15.09 -27.07
CA PRO A 85 4.78 14.35 -26.32
C PRO A 85 5.15 15.16 -25.07
N ASP A 86 4.90 14.58 -23.90
CA ASP A 86 5.43 15.09 -22.64
C ASP A 86 6.87 14.59 -22.47
N ARG A 87 7.78 15.53 -22.22
CA ARG A 87 9.22 15.26 -22.04
C ARG A 87 9.56 15.43 -20.57
N ILE A 88 9.84 14.31 -19.92
CA ILE A 88 10.07 14.21 -18.49
C ILE A 88 11.58 14.00 -18.27
N GLU A 89 12.25 15.06 -17.83
CA GLU A 89 13.63 15.01 -17.36
C GLU A 89 13.66 14.60 -15.87
N PRO A 90 14.70 13.90 -15.41
CA PRO A 90 14.87 13.62 -14.00
C PRO A 90 15.12 14.93 -13.23
N ASP A 91 14.58 15.02 -12.02
CA ASP A 91 14.87 16.11 -11.10
C ASP A 91 16.28 16.01 -10.47
N GLU A 92 16.60 16.94 -9.56
CA GLU A 92 17.88 16.99 -8.85
C GLU A 92 18.19 15.73 -8.02
N ASN A 93 17.18 14.90 -7.73
CA ASN A 93 17.30 13.64 -7.02
C ASN A 93 17.31 12.42 -7.96
N ASN A 94 17.44 12.64 -9.28
CA ASN A 94 17.35 11.63 -10.32
C ASN A 94 15.99 10.89 -10.37
N ARG A 95 14.89 11.62 -10.12
CA ARG A 95 13.53 11.07 -10.14
C ARG A 95 12.64 11.70 -11.20
N TYR A 96 11.73 10.91 -11.74
CA TYR A 96 10.86 11.24 -12.86
C TYR A 96 9.43 11.50 -12.37
N ALA A 97 8.82 12.59 -12.82
CA ALA A 97 7.46 12.99 -12.48
C ALA A 97 6.47 12.57 -13.59
N ILE A 98 6.20 11.28 -13.67
CA ILE A 98 5.38 10.71 -14.75
C ILE A 98 3.90 11.02 -14.49
N GLY A 99 3.24 11.70 -15.44
CA GLY A 99 1.84 12.11 -15.29
C GLY A 99 1.65 13.25 -14.29
N TYR A 100 2.67 14.10 -14.07
CA TYR A 100 2.66 15.17 -13.06
C TYR A 100 1.44 16.08 -13.19
N ARG A 101 0.56 16.04 -12.18
CA ARG A 101 -0.70 16.81 -12.14
C ARG A 101 -1.59 16.63 -13.39
N GLY A 102 -1.50 15.46 -14.03
CA GLY A 102 -2.35 15.06 -15.16
C GLY A 102 -2.94 13.67 -14.97
N TRP A 103 -2.26 12.79 -14.21
CA TRP A 103 -2.69 11.42 -13.98
C TRP A 103 -3.13 11.21 -12.53
N CYS A 104 -4.13 10.35 -12.36
CA CYS A 104 -4.69 9.99 -11.06
C CYS A 104 -3.88 8.86 -10.41
N TRP A 105 -2.78 9.20 -9.74
CA TRP A 105 -2.00 8.23 -8.96
C TRP A 105 -2.59 8.04 -7.55
N GLU A 106 -2.80 6.80 -7.13
CA GLU A 106 -3.34 6.45 -5.81
C GLU A 106 -2.28 5.71 -5.00
N LEU A 107 -2.19 6.00 -3.69
CA LEU A 107 -1.37 5.16 -2.79
C LEU A 107 -1.97 3.76 -2.73
N THR A 108 -1.11 2.76 -2.72
CA THR A 108 -1.55 1.36 -2.74
C THR A 108 -0.59 0.46 -1.95
N ALA A 109 -0.86 -0.84 -1.97
CA ALA A 109 0.02 -1.89 -1.48
C ALA A 109 0.67 -2.64 -2.66
N PRO A 110 1.86 -3.24 -2.47
CA PRO A 110 2.39 -4.16 -3.47
C PRO A 110 1.44 -5.35 -3.66
N PRO A 111 1.42 -5.98 -4.85
CA PRO A 111 0.61 -7.18 -5.07
C PRO A 111 0.93 -8.27 -4.03
N THR A 112 -0.10 -8.75 -3.33
CA THR A 112 0.02 -9.89 -2.41
C THR A 112 -0.38 -11.19 -3.12
N ASP A 113 0.08 -12.34 -2.60
CA ASP A 113 -0.38 -13.66 -3.04
C ASP A 113 -1.63 -14.04 -2.24
N PRO A 114 -2.83 -14.05 -2.84
CA PRO A 114 -4.07 -14.36 -2.12
C PRO A 114 -4.06 -15.77 -1.50
N GLN A 115 -3.31 -16.71 -2.08
CA GLN A 115 -3.20 -18.05 -1.53
C GLN A 115 -2.30 -18.08 -0.29
N ALA A 116 -1.25 -17.27 -0.26
CA ALA A 116 -0.42 -17.09 0.92
C ALA A 116 -1.20 -16.44 2.07
N ASP A 117 -1.96 -15.37 1.77
CA ASP A 117 -2.84 -14.71 2.74
C ASP A 117 -3.86 -15.70 3.32
N ALA A 118 -4.55 -16.47 2.46
CA ALA A 118 -5.51 -17.49 2.88
C ALA A 118 -4.87 -18.59 3.76
N GLY A 119 -3.61 -18.95 3.46
CA GLY A 119 -2.84 -19.89 4.28
C GLY A 119 -2.56 -19.37 5.70
N LEU A 120 -2.22 -18.08 5.82
CA LEU A 120 -2.04 -17.42 7.13
C LEU A 120 -3.35 -17.35 7.92
N LEU A 121 -4.45 -17.00 7.25
CA LEU A 121 -5.77 -16.89 7.88
C LEU A 121 -6.32 -18.26 8.36
N ALA A 122 -5.98 -19.34 7.65
CA ALA A 122 -6.37 -20.69 8.03
C ALA A 122 -5.52 -21.31 9.17
N ASP A 123 -4.36 -20.73 9.47
CA ASP A 123 -3.42 -21.24 10.47
C ASP A 123 -3.82 -20.85 11.90
N SER A 124 -4.84 -21.54 12.41
CA SER A 124 -5.36 -21.31 13.78
C SER A 124 -4.31 -21.48 14.89
N ALA A 125 -3.21 -22.21 14.65
CA ALA A 125 -2.15 -22.36 15.63
C ALA A 125 -1.45 -21.02 15.93
N ARG A 126 -1.44 -20.08 14.97
CA ARG A 126 -0.92 -18.72 15.18
C ARG A 126 -1.81 -17.88 16.08
N LEU A 127 -3.09 -18.22 16.19
CA LEU A 127 -4.11 -17.46 16.91
C LEU A 127 -4.43 -18.05 18.29
N VAL A 128 -3.62 -18.98 18.80
CA VAL A 128 -3.69 -19.41 20.19
C VAL A 128 -3.10 -18.30 21.07
N PRO A 129 -3.84 -17.77 22.07
CA PRO A 129 -3.31 -16.77 22.98
C PRO A 129 -2.15 -17.31 23.83
N GLU A 130 -1.12 -16.49 23.95
CA GLU A 130 -0.06 -16.64 24.95
C GLU A 130 -0.48 -16.00 26.28
N ASP A 131 0.32 -16.20 27.33
CA ASP A 131 0.04 -15.62 28.66
C ASP A 131 -0.15 -14.09 28.55
N ASP A 132 -1.15 -13.58 29.27
CA ASP A 132 -1.58 -12.17 29.32
C ASP A 132 -2.16 -11.58 28.01
N GLU A 133 -2.22 -12.36 26.92
CA GLU A 133 -2.92 -11.94 25.71
C GLU A 133 -4.45 -12.01 25.87
N ILE A 134 -5.12 -10.99 25.38
CA ILE A 134 -6.57 -10.95 25.21
C ILE A 134 -6.91 -11.13 23.73
N LEU A 135 -8.10 -11.65 23.46
CA LEU A 135 -8.61 -11.74 22.10
C LEU A 135 -9.28 -10.43 21.69
N VAL A 136 -8.86 -9.90 20.54
CA VAL A 136 -9.36 -8.65 19.96
C VAL A 136 -9.81 -8.87 18.53
N THR A 137 -10.80 -8.11 18.07
CA THR A 137 -11.31 -8.22 16.70
C THR A 137 -11.74 -6.85 16.18
N ILE A 138 -11.83 -6.73 14.86
CA ILE A 138 -12.54 -5.63 14.21
C ILE A 138 -13.80 -6.25 13.64
N ASN A 139 -14.93 -5.92 14.23
CA ASN A 139 -16.20 -6.55 13.93
C ASN A 139 -16.91 -5.80 12.80
N ILE A 140 -16.63 -6.21 11.56
CA ILE A 140 -17.24 -5.66 10.35
C ILE A 140 -18.60 -6.34 10.12
N ASP A 141 -18.66 -7.67 10.22
CA ASP A 141 -19.85 -8.45 9.87
C ASP A 141 -20.22 -9.58 10.85
N GLY A 142 -19.50 -9.69 11.96
CA GLY A 142 -19.68 -10.73 12.97
C GLY A 142 -19.03 -12.07 12.65
N THR A 143 -18.30 -12.18 11.54
CA THR A 143 -17.51 -13.38 11.17
C THR A 143 -16.01 -13.13 11.17
N ASP A 144 -15.58 -11.93 11.54
CA ASP A 144 -14.19 -11.53 11.60
C ASP A 144 -13.38 -12.33 12.63
N PRO A 145 -12.12 -12.67 12.33
CA PRO A 145 -11.26 -13.42 13.23
C PRO A 145 -10.95 -12.63 14.51
N ALA A 146 -10.70 -13.39 15.58
CA ALA A 146 -10.16 -12.87 16.81
C ALA A 146 -8.64 -13.08 16.84
N PHE A 147 -7.92 -12.04 17.26
CA PHE A 147 -6.46 -11.97 17.27
C PHE A 147 -5.95 -11.86 18.71
N PRO A 148 -4.98 -12.69 19.13
CA PRO A 148 -4.33 -12.50 20.42
C PRO A 148 -3.43 -11.26 20.45
N ALA A 149 -3.61 -10.41 21.46
CA ALA A 149 -2.83 -9.21 21.63
C ALA A 149 -2.63 -8.86 23.11
N LEU A 150 -1.57 -8.13 23.41
CA LEU A 150 -1.51 -7.38 24.66
C LEU A 150 -2.30 -6.08 24.50
N ALA A 151 -2.91 -5.61 25.59
CA ALA A 151 -3.47 -4.27 25.64
C ALA A 151 -2.38 -3.21 25.43
N SER A 152 -2.78 -2.01 25.01
CA SER A 152 -1.88 -0.86 24.93
C SER A 152 -1.27 -0.57 26.30
N GLU A 153 0.04 -0.34 26.37
CA GLU A 153 0.69 0.04 27.64
C GLU A 153 0.27 1.44 28.09
N ILE A 154 0.00 2.33 27.13
CA ILE A 154 -0.29 3.74 27.37
C ILE A 154 -1.78 3.93 27.66
N HIS A 155 -2.64 3.25 26.90
CA HIS A 155 -4.09 3.46 26.94
C HIS A 155 -4.86 2.32 27.60
N GLY A 156 -4.20 1.21 27.94
CA GLY A 156 -4.87 0.01 28.44
C GLY A 156 -5.83 -0.58 27.42
N TRP A 157 -6.91 -1.19 27.92
CA TRP A 157 -8.01 -1.71 27.12
C TRP A 157 -9.26 -0.83 27.27
N SER A 158 -9.55 0.02 26.27
CA SER A 158 -10.82 0.74 26.18
C SER A 158 -11.11 1.16 24.74
N ARG A 159 -12.04 0.50 24.01
CA ARG A 159 -12.71 0.81 22.70
C ARG A 159 -11.94 1.54 21.57
N ALA A 160 -10.70 1.88 21.79
CA ALA A 160 -9.79 2.76 21.06
C ALA A 160 -8.33 2.46 21.49
N GLY A 161 -8.10 1.38 22.26
CA GLY A 161 -6.77 0.97 22.66
C GLY A 161 -6.12 0.26 21.49
N CYS A 162 -4.94 0.69 21.07
CA CYS A 162 -4.18 0.04 20.00
C CYS A 162 -3.57 -1.28 20.53
N PRO A 163 -4.07 -2.45 20.10
CA PRO A 163 -3.57 -3.74 20.58
C PRO A 163 -2.16 -4.00 20.05
N ARG A 164 -1.37 -4.72 20.83
CA ARG A 164 0.04 -5.01 20.52
C ARG A 164 0.23 -6.48 20.20
N PHE A 165 0.46 -6.74 18.92
CA PHE A 165 0.53 -8.08 18.35
C PHE A 165 1.97 -8.57 18.27
N ARG A 166 2.26 -9.77 18.76
CA ARG A 166 3.52 -10.46 18.43
C ARG A 166 3.61 -10.70 16.92
N ARG A 167 4.83 -10.79 16.39
CA ARG A 167 5.09 -10.89 14.93
C ARG A 167 4.21 -11.89 14.21
N THR A 168 4.07 -13.10 14.75
CA THR A 168 3.28 -14.19 14.17
C THR A 168 1.79 -13.86 14.03
N VAL A 169 1.21 -13.08 14.96
CA VAL A 169 -0.17 -12.62 14.90
C VAL A 169 -0.28 -11.39 14.00
N ALA A 170 0.69 -10.47 14.05
CA ALA A 170 0.75 -9.30 13.17
C ALA A 170 0.74 -9.71 11.69
N GLU A 171 1.42 -10.80 11.33
CA GLU A 171 1.36 -11.36 9.97
C GLU A 171 -0.06 -11.77 9.56
N VAL A 172 -0.85 -12.34 10.48
CA VAL A 172 -2.25 -12.71 10.20
C VAL A 172 -3.14 -11.47 10.13
N VAL A 173 -2.91 -10.46 10.99
CA VAL A 173 -3.63 -9.17 10.93
C VAL A 173 -3.40 -8.49 9.58
N VAL A 174 -2.14 -8.38 9.12
CA VAL A 174 -1.82 -7.81 7.79
C VAL A 174 -2.51 -8.58 6.67
N ALA A 175 -2.45 -9.92 6.70
CA ALA A 175 -3.13 -10.76 5.71
C ALA A 175 -4.66 -10.57 5.73
N TRP A 176 -5.26 -10.38 6.91
CA TRP A 176 -6.69 -10.09 7.04
C TRP A 176 -7.04 -8.72 6.45
N ILE A 177 -6.25 -7.67 6.73
CA ILE A 177 -6.44 -6.34 6.12
C ILE A 177 -6.36 -6.45 4.59
N SER A 178 -5.35 -7.14 4.04
CA SER A 178 -5.23 -7.35 2.60
C SER A 178 -6.41 -8.14 2.00
N ASP A 179 -6.92 -9.15 2.70
CA ASP A 179 -8.09 -9.92 2.26
C ASP A 179 -9.38 -9.09 2.30
N THR A 180 -9.56 -8.27 3.34
CA THR A 180 -10.68 -7.33 3.47
C THR A 180 -10.65 -6.29 2.35
N ALA A 181 -9.49 -5.70 2.05
CA ALA A 181 -9.34 -4.75 0.95
C ALA A 181 -9.63 -5.36 -0.43
N ARG A 182 -9.32 -6.65 -0.64
CA ARG A 182 -9.73 -7.36 -1.86
C ARG A 182 -11.24 -7.55 -1.97
N LYS A 183 -11.96 -7.70 -0.85
CA LYS A 183 -13.43 -7.84 -0.84
C LYS A 183 -14.15 -6.50 -0.94
N TYR A 184 -13.59 -5.46 -0.33
CA TYR A 184 -14.17 -4.13 -0.21
C TYR A 184 -13.13 -3.06 -0.64
N PRO A 185 -12.84 -2.94 -1.94
CA PRO A 185 -11.78 -2.05 -2.44
C PRO A 185 -12.08 -0.57 -2.17
N GLU A 186 -13.36 -0.19 -2.15
CA GLU A 186 -13.81 1.16 -1.83
C GLU A 186 -14.07 1.26 -0.31
N GLY A 187 -13.05 1.63 0.46
CA GLY A 187 -13.20 1.94 1.89
C GLY A 187 -12.47 1.02 2.87
N SER A 188 -11.52 0.21 2.38
CA SER A 188 -10.64 -0.56 3.25
C SER A 188 -9.25 0.04 3.30
N ASP A 189 -8.67 0.06 4.50
CA ASP A 189 -7.24 0.31 4.66
C ASP A 189 -6.41 -0.78 4.00
N LEU A 190 -5.18 -0.42 3.61
CA LEU A 190 -4.20 -1.35 3.08
C LEU A 190 -3.09 -1.54 4.09
N ALA A 191 -2.54 -2.74 4.15
CA ALA A 191 -1.35 -3.02 4.95
C ALA A 191 -0.40 -3.95 4.21
N TYR A 192 0.90 -3.74 4.36
CA TYR A 192 1.92 -4.63 3.83
C TYR A 192 3.20 -4.59 4.67
N TRP A 193 4.04 -5.62 4.51
CA TRP A 193 5.36 -5.66 5.13
C TRP A 193 6.40 -5.00 4.22
N ASP A 194 7.15 -4.06 4.78
CA ASP A 194 8.40 -3.54 4.24
C ASP A 194 9.55 -3.95 5.17
N GLY A 195 10.15 -5.11 4.86
CA GLY A 195 11.11 -5.76 5.73
C GLY A 195 10.55 -6.04 7.12
N GLY A 196 11.10 -5.36 8.14
CA GLY A 196 10.68 -5.48 9.53
C GLY A 196 9.54 -4.55 9.96
N THR A 197 9.04 -3.71 9.05
CA THR A 197 8.06 -2.64 9.31
C THR A 197 6.74 -2.96 8.63
N ILE A 198 5.62 -2.70 9.31
CA ILE A 198 4.30 -2.71 8.66
C ILE A 198 4.05 -1.30 8.13
N VAL A 199 3.68 -1.20 6.85
CA VAL A 199 3.19 0.04 6.26
C VAL A 199 1.67 -0.06 6.20
N MET A 200 0.97 0.94 6.73
CA MET A 200 -0.49 1.01 6.76
C MET A 200 -0.96 2.26 6.00
N VAL A 201 -1.81 2.06 5.00
CA VAL A 201 -2.42 3.11 4.19
C VAL A 201 -3.86 3.27 4.65
N ASP A 202 -4.16 4.43 5.22
CA ASP A 202 -5.47 4.84 5.69
C ASP A 202 -6.30 5.34 4.50
N HIS A 203 -7.39 4.65 4.20
CA HIS A 203 -8.23 4.98 3.04
C HIS A 203 -8.93 6.33 3.17
N GLN A 204 -9.16 6.81 4.40
CA GLN A 204 -9.85 8.08 4.65
C GLN A 204 -8.91 9.26 4.50
N ALA A 205 -7.65 9.10 4.90
CA ALA A 205 -6.64 10.16 4.86
C ALA A 205 -5.83 10.19 3.55
N ILE A 206 -5.94 9.18 2.69
CA ILE A 206 -5.11 9.00 1.48
C ILE A 206 -5.04 10.24 0.58
N GLY A 207 -6.15 10.98 0.48
CA GLY A 207 -6.30 12.17 -0.36
C GLY A 207 -5.96 13.50 0.33
N GLU A 208 -5.50 13.47 1.58
CA GLU A 208 -5.13 14.68 2.33
C GLU A 208 -3.70 15.15 1.98
N ASP A 209 -3.51 16.47 1.93
CA ASP A 209 -2.19 17.08 1.77
C ASP A 209 -1.29 16.71 2.95
N GLY A 210 -0.06 16.30 2.64
CA GLY A 210 0.95 15.89 3.62
C GLY A 210 0.72 14.49 4.20
N TYR A 211 -0.33 13.77 3.81
CA TYR A 211 -0.53 12.41 4.28
C TYR A 211 0.61 11.48 3.81
N LEU A 212 1.12 10.68 4.73
CA LEU A 212 2.03 9.57 4.44
C LEU A 212 1.55 8.33 5.19
N PRO A 213 1.66 7.13 4.59
CA PRO A 213 1.36 5.87 5.27
C PRO A 213 2.10 5.73 6.60
N ASP A 214 1.40 5.19 7.60
CA ASP A 214 1.99 4.90 8.90
C ASP A 214 3.03 3.79 8.76
N ARG A 215 4.18 3.99 9.41
CA ARG A 215 5.25 2.98 9.49
C ARG A 215 5.36 2.43 10.91
N ILE A 216 4.85 1.23 11.10
CA ILE A 216 4.75 0.56 12.39
C ILE A 216 5.94 -0.39 12.55
N THR A 217 6.84 -0.06 13.46
CA THR A 217 7.96 -0.91 13.86
C THR A 217 7.62 -1.67 15.13
N ALA A 218 8.34 -2.78 15.37
CA ALA A 218 8.20 -3.50 16.63
C ALA A 218 8.70 -2.63 17.80
N ALA A 219 7.97 -2.66 18.90
CA ALA A 219 8.43 -2.15 20.19
C ALA A 219 9.57 -3.02 20.74
N GLU A 220 10.16 -2.63 21.88
CA GLU A 220 11.29 -3.34 22.51
C GLU A 220 10.98 -4.81 22.83
N ASP A 221 9.72 -5.15 23.05
CA ASP A 221 9.23 -6.52 23.30
C ASP A 221 8.94 -7.32 22.03
N GLY A 222 9.20 -6.75 20.84
CA GLY A 222 8.97 -7.39 19.55
C GLY A 222 7.52 -7.35 19.05
N ARG A 223 6.64 -6.55 19.68
CA ARG A 223 5.23 -6.43 19.30
C ARG A 223 4.92 -5.19 18.47
N PHE A 224 3.91 -5.30 17.62
CA PHE A 224 3.46 -4.29 16.67
C PHE A 224 2.12 -3.71 17.12
N SER A 225 2.04 -2.39 17.24
CA SER A 225 0.81 -1.67 17.54
C SER A 225 0.09 -1.34 16.24
N ILE A 226 -0.94 -2.11 15.87
CA ILE A 226 -1.61 -2.00 14.56
C ILE A 226 -2.98 -1.36 14.73
N GLY A 227 -3.34 -0.44 13.82
CA GLY A 227 -4.68 0.11 13.74
C GLY A 227 -5.03 1.00 14.93
N ALA A 228 -4.21 2.01 15.23
CA ALA A 228 -4.52 2.99 16.28
C ALA A 228 -5.81 3.78 16.00
N THR A 229 -6.20 3.87 14.73
CA THR A 229 -7.44 4.48 14.24
C THR A 229 -8.61 3.49 14.16
N PHE A 230 -8.38 2.20 14.40
CA PHE A 230 -9.41 1.17 14.29
C PHE A 230 -10.25 1.06 15.56
N GLU A 231 -11.51 0.69 15.37
CA GLU A 231 -12.42 0.34 16.47
C GLU A 231 -12.21 -1.13 16.86
N TRP A 232 -11.17 -1.38 17.66
CA TRP A 232 -10.92 -2.71 18.21
C TRP A 232 -11.94 -3.07 19.29
N GLU A 233 -12.56 -4.24 19.13
CA GLU A 233 -13.47 -4.85 20.09
C GLU A 233 -12.80 -6.03 20.80
N ARG A 234 -13.33 -6.39 21.99
CA ARG A 234 -12.89 -7.58 22.70
C ARG A 234 -13.71 -8.74 22.17
N ALA A 235 -13.05 -9.80 21.73
CA ALA A 235 -13.73 -11.04 21.41
C ALA A 235 -13.87 -11.86 22.71
N ASP A 236 -15.11 -12.17 23.08
CA ASP A 236 -15.46 -12.99 24.25
C ASP A 236 -15.38 -14.50 23.97
#